data_AF-A0A6L6L4T7-F1
#
_entry.id   AF-A0A6L6L4T7-F1
#
_cell.length_a   1.000
_cell.length_b   1.000
_cell.length_c   1.000
_cell.angle_alpha   90.00
_cell.angle_beta   90.00
_cell.angle_gamma   90.00
#
_symmetry.space_group_name_H-M   'P 1'
#
loop_
_entity.id
_entity.type
_entity.pdbx_description
1 polymer ?
#
loop_
_entity_poly.entity_id
_entity_poly.type
_entity_poly.pdbx_seq_one_letter_code
_entity_poly.pdbx_strand_id
1 'polypeptide(L)'
;MVYDKRLASLQNEELIVEIMAQMLGYFHSRYESFDCVGQHRYQKFILDEYGNCMNDILIDPEEYMVCLLQQFGGEIKLKSYGHLIKILFAAYNNALHRKKEEKDYWIFYHMHMPNADAQKLMGDFEKDEFDRMESLMIIREPVQHLYSWIRRFVKIEKNVRAVRKPMLEAILKSELGDMLEIKNIESTYAICFEDLKYRTADTMKSLCKWLDIPYQDQLLETTIQGKQVYFPANTAEGIKYITGNDTSTVRLTCFREVLSLWDETRLNIIYGEFKKAYGYVTSCPSYNEFEEVDRIIFKERFSFCDCIEELIKKQSPEELYDVDMFVKTIYKEYLKLHQGRNTCYCKAIKPI
;
A
#
# COMPACT_ATOMS: atom_id res chain seq x y z
N MET A 1 15.92 -3.89 -6.22
CA MET A 1 15.48 -2.63 -5.58
C MET A 1 16.30 -1.44 -6.10
N VAL A 2 15.94 -0.17 -5.80
CA VAL A 2 16.80 1.01 -6.10
C VAL A 2 18.15 0.87 -5.40
N TYR A 3 18.14 0.30 -4.19
CA TYR A 3 19.34 -0.05 -3.45
C TYR A 3 20.32 -0.89 -4.28
N ASP A 4 19.94 -2.10 -4.70
CA ASP A 4 20.84 -3.01 -5.45
C ASP A 4 21.32 -2.43 -6.78
N LYS A 5 20.43 -1.71 -7.47
CA LYS A 5 20.69 -1.21 -8.82
C LYS A 5 21.54 0.06 -8.84
N ARG A 6 21.63 0.77 -7.72
CA ARG A 6 22.20 2.13 -7.69
C ARG A 6 22.97 2.42 -6.41
N LEU A 7 22.32 2.38 -5.25
CA LEU A 7 22.93 2.88 -4.00
C LEU A 7 24.08 1.99 -3.51
N ALA A 8 23.99 0.67 -3.68
CA ALA A 8 24.95 -0.29 -3.13
C ALA A 8 26.38 -0.10 -3.66
N SER A 9 26.54 0.44 -4.87
CA SER A 9 27.85 0.68 -5.49
C SER A 9 28.41 2.08 -5.24
N LEU A 10 27.60 3.01 -4.71
CA LEU A 10 28.03 4.39 -4.49
C LEU A 10 28.78 4.53 -3.16
N GLN A 11 29.66 5.52 -3.10
CA GLN A 11 30.43 5.87 -1.91
C GLN A 11 30.68 7.38 -1.84
N ASN A 12 31.02 7.87 -0.65
CA ASN A 12 31.37 9.27 -0.41
C ASN A 12 30.29 10.24 -0.93
N GLU A 13 30.72 11.31 -1.60
CA GLU A 13 29.84 12.36 -2.08
C GLU A 13 28.72 11.84 -2.99
N GLU A 14 29.00 10.91 -3.89
CA GLU A 14 28.00 10.36 -4.82
C GLU A 14 26.85 9.67 -4.09
N LEU A 15 27.18 8.91 -3.03
CA LEU A 15 26.17 8.24 -2.20
C LEU A 15 25.31 9.24 -1.44
N ILE A 16 25.94 10.27 -0.87
CA ILE A 16 25.22 11.32 -0.12
C ILE A 16 24.31 12.10 -1.05
N VAL A 17 24.80 12.55 -2.20
CA VAL A 17 24.01 13.27 -3.20
C VAL A 17 22.81 12.44 -3.63
N GLU A 18 22.99 11.15 -3.87
CA GLU A 18 21.89 10.28 -4.28
C GLU A 18 20.86 10.10 -3.15
N ILE A 19 21.28 9.87 -1.90
CA ILE A 19 20.36 9.79 -0.76
C ILE A 19 19.57 11.09 -0.61
N MET A 20 20.25 12.24 -0.66
CA MET A 20 19.61 13.56 -0.55
C MET A 20 18.61 13.80 -1.67
N ALA A 21 18.93 13.39 -2.90
CA ALA A 21 18.02 13.51 -4.05
C ALA A 21 16.72 12.70 -3.87
N GLN A 22 16.79 11.50 -3.27
CA GLN A 22 15.61 10.69 -2.96
C GLN A 22 14.75 11.31 -1.85
N MET A 23 15.36 12.13 -0.98
CA MET A 23 14.69 12.79 0.15
C MET A 23 14.16 14.20 -0.18
N LEU A 24 14.35 14.71 -1.40
CA LEU A 24 14.03 16.11 -1.74
C LEU A 24 12.59 16.51 -1.43
N GLY A 25 11.64 15.58 -1.57
CA GLY A 25 10.22 15.83 -1.27
C GLY A 25 9.91 16.13 0.20
N TYR A 26 10.86 15.87 1.11
CA TYR A 26 10.72 16.06 2.56
C TYR A 26 11.51 17.26 3.09
N PHE A 27 12.29 17.94 2.23
CA PHE A 27 13.11 19.06 2.63
C PHE A 27 12.47 20.41 2.37
N HIS A 28 12.88 21.38 3.17
CA HIS A 28 12.68 22.77 2.84
C HIS A 28 13.43 23.14 1.54
N SER A 29 12.84 24.02 0.75
CA SER A 29 13.40 24.54 -0.51
C SER A 29 13.00 26.00 -0.71
N ARG A 30 13.95 26.79 -1.24
CA ARG A 30 13.67 28.17 -1.68
C ARG A 30 12.65 28.25 -2.83
N TYR A 31 12.36 27.10 -3.44
CA TYR A 31 11.44 26.97 -4.57
C TYR A 31 10.13 26.24 -4.21
N GLU A 32 9.84 26.03 -2.92
CA GLU A 32 8.61 25.36 -2.45
C GLU A 32 7.31 25.95 -3.04
N SER A 33 7.30 27.25 -3.37
CA SER A 33 6.14 27.94 -3.93
C SER A 33 5.96 27.75 -5.44
N PHE A 34 6.87 27.05 -6.12
CA PHE A 34 6.81 26.85 -7.57
C PHE A 34 6.28 25.46 -7.91
N ASP A 35 5.04 25.39 -8.42
CA ASP A 35 4.39 24.16 -8.87
C ASP A 35 5.18 23.38 -9.95
N CYS A 36 6.10 24.04 -10.66
CA CYS A 36 6.87 23.44 -11.75
C CYS A 36 8.02 22.53 -11.28
N VAL A 37 8.41 22.58 -10.00
CA VAL A 37 9.44 21.70 -9.45
C VAL A 37 8.76 20.36 -9.08
N GLY A 38 8.64 19.47 -10.07
CA GLY A 38 7.86 18.22 -10.03
C GLY A 38 8.27 17.16 -8.97
N GLN A 39 9.20 17.49 -8.08
CA GLN A 39 9.62 16.67 -6.93
C GLN A 39 8.92 17.06 -5.61
N HIS A 40 8.17 18.17 -5.56
CA HIS A 40 7.33 18.55 -4.41
C HIS A 40 6.02 17.75 -4.28
N ARG A 41 6.01 16.47 -4.69
CA ARG A 41 4.80 15.63 -4.66
C ARG A 41 4.22 15.50 -3.26
N TYR A 42 5.05 15.61 -2.23
CA TYR A 42 4.67 15.45 -0.83
C TYR A 42 3.86 16.61 -0.25
N GLN A 43 4.04 17.84 -0.77
CA GLN A 43 3.28 19.02 -0.33
C GLN A 43 1.77 18.88 -0.59
N LYS A 44 1.35 18.02 -1.52
CA LYS A 44 -0.06 17.71 -1.79
C LYS A 44 -0.67 16.70 -0.83
N PHE A 45 0.14 16.09 0.04
CA PHE A 45 -0.28 15.01 0.95
C PHE A 45 -0.08 15.36 2.43
N ILE A 46 0.67 16.40 2.77
CA ILE A 46 0.83 16.89 4.13
C ILE A 46 0.05 18.20 4.26
N LEU A 47 -1.26 18.09 4.48
CA LEU A 47 -2.17 19.22 4.49
C LEU A 47 -2.78 19.45 5.87
N ASP A 48 -3.08 20.70 6.18
CA ASP A 48 -3.95 21.08 7.29
C ASP A 48 -5.44 20.83 6.97
N GLU A 49 -6.32 21.15 7.92
CA GLU A 49 -7.77 20.96 7.77
C GLU A 49 -8.39 21.83 6.65
N TYR A 50 -7.70 22.88 6.23
CA TYR A 50 -8.13 23.81 5.18
C TYR A 50 -7.50 23.49 3.82
N GLY A 51 -6.60 22.50 3.76
CA GLY A 51 -5.93 22.11 2.53
C GLY A 51 -4.62 22.83 2.23
N ASN A 52 -4.07 23.57 3.19
CA ASN A 52 -2.77 24.22 3.03
C ASN A 52 -1.64 23.26 3.36
N CYS A 53 -0.53 23.36 2.62
CA CYS A 53 0.67 22.58 2.92
C CYS A 53 1.25 22.97 4.29
N MET A 54 1.56 21.96 5.10
CA MET A 54 2.18 22.13 6.42
C MET A 54 3.70 22.17 6.29
N ASN A 55 4.23 23.35 5.96
CA ASN A 55 5.68 23.52 5.72
C ASN A 55 6.52 23.23 6.96
N ASP A 56 5.96 23.40 8.15
CA ASP A 56 6.61 23.13 9.44
C ASP A 56 6.80 21.63 9.77
N ILE A 57 6.45 20.74 8.83
CA ILE A 57 6.78 19.31 8.85
C ILE A 57 8.01 19.01 7.96
N LEU A 58 8.38 19.90 7.06
CA LEU A 58 9.57 19.72 6.24
C LEU A 58 10.83 19.85 7.11
N ILE A 59 11.91 19.19 6.67
CA ILE A 59 13.18 19.15 7.38
C ILE A 59 14.15 20.12 6.72
N ASP A 60 15.01 20.77 7.50
CA ASP A 60 16.12 21.52 6.94
C ASP A 60 17.12 20.57 6.23
N PRO A 61 17.43 20.80 4.94
CA PRO A 61 18.31 19.89 4.19
C PRO A 61 19.76 19.92 4.68
N GLU A 62 20.26 21.05 5.17
CA GLU A 62 21.63 21.16 5.68
C GLU A 62 21.77 20.40 7.00
N GLU A 63 20.80 20.57 7.90
CA GLU A 63 20.74 19.85 9.16
C GLU A 63 20.64 18.33 8.95
N TYR A 64 19.73 17.90 8.07
CA TYR A 64 19.61 16.48 7.74
C TYR A 64 20.91 15.91 7.16
N MET A 65 21.60 16.64 6.27
CA MET A 65 22.87 16.21 5.70
C MET A 65 23.96 16.05 6.77
N VAL A 66 24.05 16.98 7.71
CA VAL A 66 24.99 16.89 8.84
C VAL A 66 24.70 15.65 9.68
N CYS A 67 23.43 15.43 10.05
CA CYS A 67 23.01 14.26 10.81
C CYS A 67 23.25 12.95 10.05
N LEU A 68 23.05 12.94 8.73
CA LEU A 68 23.30 11.80 7.85
C LEU A 68 24.78 11.41 7.82
N LEU A 69 25.68 12.38 7.60
CA LEU A 69 27.12 12.16 7.58
C LEU A 69 27.62 11.59 8.92
N GLN A 70 27.08 12.08 10.03
CA GLN A 70 27.40 11.57 11.37
C GLN A 70 27.05 10.09 11.55
N GLN A 71 26.03 9.56 10.86
CA GLN A 71 25.65 8.15 11.00
C GLN A 71 26.66 7.19 10.36
N PHE A 72 27.46 7.64 9.39
CA PHE A 72 28.50 6.82 8.79
C PHE A 72 29.74 6.70 9.69
N GLY A 73 30.05 7.73 10.49
CA GLY A 73 31.13 7.72 11.47
C GLY A 73 32.53 7.42 10.92
N GLY A 74 32.74 7.56 9.61
CA GLY A 74 33.96 7.13 8.91
C GLY A 74 33.76 7.02 7.40
N GLU A 75 34.16 5.89 6.81
CA GLU A 75 33.97 5.61 5.37
C GLU A 75 32.48 5.68 5.00
N ILE A 76 32.15 6.56 4.07
CA ILE A 76 30.77 6.76 3.60
C ILE A 76 30.47 5.69 2.55
N LYS A 77 29.94 4.56 3.02
CA LYS A 77 29.52 3.45 2.18
C LYS A 77 28.43 2.63 2.87
N LEU A 78 27.44 2.17 2.09
CA LEU A 78 26.41 1.26 2.61
C LEU A 78 26.99 -0.15 2.75
N LYS A 79 26.63 -0.82 3.85
CA LYS A 79 27.04 -2.21 4.13
C LYS A 79 25.99 -3.19 3.63
N SER A 80 24.72 -2.81 3.79
CA SER A 80 23.54 -3.63 3.55
C SER A 80 22.33 -2.72 3.33
N TYR A 81 21.20 -3.30 2.93
CA TYR A 81 19.95 -2.56 2.78
C TYR A 81 19.39 -2.08 4.13
N GLY A 82 19.42 -2.90 5.18
CA GLY A 82 18.98 -2.44 6.49
C GLY A 82 19.93 -1.40 7.10
N HIS A 83 21.22 -1.38 6.75
CA HIS A 83 22.12 -0.26 7.12
C HIS A 83 21.63 1.06 6.55
N LEU A 84 21.18 1.08 5.29
CA LEU A 84 20.55 2.26 4.70
C LEU A 84 19.31 2.68 5.50
N ILE A 85 18.39 1.76 5.77
CA ILE A 85 17.15 2.06 6.52
C ILE A 85 17.45 2.63 7.91
N LYS A 86 18.40 2.04 8.65
CA LYS A 86 18.83 2.51 9.97
C LYS A 86 19.45 3.91 9.91
N ILE A 87 20.32 4.16 8.94
CA ILE A 87 20.95 5.48 8.76
C ILE A 87 19.90 6.54 8.45
N LEU A 88 18.97 6.27 7.52
CA LEU A 88 17.90 7.21 7.17
C LEU A 88 17.01 7.52 8.40
N PHE A 89 16.63 6.47 9.14
CA PHE A 89 15.85 6.63 10.36
C PHE A 89 16.57 7.46 11.42
N ALA A 90 17.84 7.17 11.68
CA ALA A 90 18.63 7.89 12.68
C ALA A 90 18.88 9.35 12.27
N ALA A 91 19.26 9.58 11.01
CA ALA A 91 19.47 10.94 10.47
C ALA A 91 18.20 11.78 10.57
N TYR A 92 17.04 11.22 10.20
CA TYR A 92 15.74 11.87 10.30
C TYR A 92 15.41 12.26 11.75
N ASN A 93 15.54 11.33 12.71
CA ASN A 93 15.21 11.63 14.11
C ASN A 93 16.19 12.65 14.74
N ASN A 94 17.48 12.58 14.38
CA ASN A 94 18.50 13.50 14.88
C ASN A 94 18.30 14.93 14.34
N ALA A 95 17.91 15.07 13.07
CA ALA A 95 17.58 16.36 12.46
C ALA A 95 16.27 16.96 13.00
N LEU A 96 15.46 16.17 13.71
CA LEU A 96 14.30 16.65 14.47
C LEU A 96 14.62 16.83 15.96
N HIS A 97 15.91 16.77 16.33
CA HIS A 97 16.40 16.87 17.71
C HIS A 97 15.71 15.92 18.69
N ARG A 98 15.27 14.75 18.22
CA ARG A 98 14.63 13.76 19.08
C ARG A 98 15.70 13.11 19.95
N LYS A 99 15.42 13.03 21.25
CA LYS A 99 16.32 12.39 22.21
C LYS A 99 16.37 10.90 21.92
N LYS A 100 17.58 10.36 21.83
CA LYS A 100 17.78 8.91 21.86
C LYS A 100 17.38 8.40 23.25
N GLU A 101 16.33 7.61 23.27
CA GLU A 101 15.94 6.76 24.38
C GLU A 101 16.81 5.48 24.42
N GLU A 102 17.01 4.93 25.61
CA GLU A 102 17.76 3.67 25.85
C GLU A 102 16.95 2.40 25.53
N LYS A 103 15.86 2.54 24.76
CA LYS A 103 14.97 1.43 24.36
C LYS A 103 15.20 1.05 22.90
N ASP A 104 14.77 -0.16 22.54
CA ASP A 104 14.73 -0.60 21.15
C ASP A 104 13.66 0.16 20.36
N TYR A 105 13.91 0.35 19.06
CA TYR A 105 13.02 1.06 18.16
C TYR A 105 12.44 0.12 17.12
N TRP A 106 11.14 0.22 16.92
CA TRP A 106 10.51 -0.24 15.70
C TRP A 106 10.76 0.78 14.58
N ILE A 107 11.31 0.32 13.46
CA ILE A 107 11.37 1.12 12.24
C ILE A 107 10.17 0.73 11.38
N PHE A 108 9.21 1.64 11.24
CA PHE A 108 8.09 1.42 10.34
C PHE A 108 8.50 1.70 8.90
N TYR A 109 8.57 0.65 8.08
CA TYR A 109 8.87 0.74 6.65
C TYR A 109 7.61 0.49 5.83
N HIS A 110 7.10 1.54 5.20
CA HIS A 110 5.85 1.49 4.45
C HIS A 110 6.09 1.32 2.94
N MET A 111 5.43 0.32 2.34
CA MET A 111 5.51 0.04 0.90
C MET A 111 4.14 0.16 0.23
N HIS A 112 4.08 0.92 -0.86
CA HIS A 112 2.89 1.06 -1.69
C HIS A 112 2.98 0.16 -2.93
N MET A 113 2.88 -1.15 -2.75
CA MET A 113 2.96 -2.13 -3.84
C MET A 113 1.84 -3.16 -3.74
N PRO A 114 0.95 -3.26 -4.75
CA PRO A 114 -0.05 -4.32 -4.81
C PRO A 114 0.58 -5.71 -4.90
N ASN A 115 -0.05 -6.71 -4.27
CA ASN A 115 0.40 -8.11 -4.29
C ASN A 115 1.89 -8.29 -3.97
N ALA A 116 2.36 -7.55 -2.96
CA ALA A 116 3.75 -7.57 -2.54
C ALA A 116 4.10 -8.90 -1.84
N ASP A 117 5.18 -9.54 -2.29
CA ASP A 117 5.72 -10.73 -1.64
C ASP A 117 6.58 -10.31 -0.45
N ALA A 118 6.01 -10.40 0.75
CA ALA A 118 6.69 -10.04 2.00
C ALA A 118 7.96 -10.88 2.22
N GLN A 119 7.98 -12.16 1.87
CA GLN A 119 9.14 -13.03 2.07
C GLN A 119 10.30 -12.58 1.17
N LYS A 120 10.00 -12.29 -0.10
CA LYS A 120 11.00 -11.76 -1.01
C LYS A 120 11.60 -10.45 -0.51
N LEU A 121 10.76 -9.55 0.01
CA LEU A 121 11.20 -8.24 0.53
C LEU A 121 12.02 -8.40 1.81
N MET A 122 11.61 -9.31 2.70
CA MET A 122 12.39 -9.67 3.88
C MET A 122 13.74 -10.30 3.52
N GLY A 123 13.80 -11.03 2.40
CA GLY A 123 15.03 -11.62 1.88
C GLY A 123 16.07 -10.60 1.36
N ASP A 124 15.69 -9.33 1.20
CA ASP A 124 16.63 -8.25 0.84
C ASP A 124 17.46 -7.77 2.06
N PHE A 125 17.11 -8.21 3.28
CA PHE A 125 17.84 -7.89 4.50
C PHE A 125 18.82 -9.00 4.89
N GLU A 126 19.94 -8.60 5.52
CA GLU A 126 20.91 -9.57 6.02
C GLU A 126 20.36 -10.35 7.22
N LYS A 127 20.85 -11.59 7.40
CA LYS A 127 20.50 -12.39 8.56
C LYS A 127 20.96 -11.67 9.83
N ASP A 128 20.08 -11.60 10.83
CA ASP A 128 20.33 -10.95 12.13
C ASP A 128 20.54 -9.43 12.03
N GLU A 129 20.13 -8.81 10.92
CA GLU A 129 20.22 -7.35 10.75
C GLU A 129 19.24 -6.61 11.67
N PHE A 130 18.11 -7.22 12.00
CA PHE A 130 17.16 -6.73 12.99
C PHE A 130 16.83 -7.84 13.97
N ASP A 131 16.67 -7.50 15.25
CA ASP A 131 16.30 -8.48 16.29
C ASP A 131 14.93 -9.10 16.04
N ARG A 132 14.04 -8.34 15.40
CA ARG A 132 12.71 -8.77 14.99
C ARG A 132 12.29 -8.03 13.71
N MET A 133 11.74 -8.76 12.75
CA MET A 133 11.19 -8.22 11.51
C MET A 133 9.83 -8.85 11.23
N GLU A 134 8.83 -8.00 11.03
CA GLU A 134 7.44 -8.39 10.84
C GLU A 134 6.87 -7.74 9.58
N SER A 135 5.96 -8.43 8.90
CA SER A 135 5.20 -7.88 7.78
C SER A 135 3.75 -7.69 8.18
N LEU A 136 3.23 -6.48 7.96
CA LEU A 136 1.83 -6.16 8.13
C LEU A 136 1.22 -5.78 6.78
N MET A 137 0.19 -6.51 6.37
CA MET A 137 -0.56 -6.23 5.14
C MET A 137 -1.95 -5.69 5.48
N ILE A 138 -2.26 -4.49 5.01
CA ILE A 138 -3.63 -3.96 5.07
C ILE A 138 -4.43 -4.60 3.93
N ILE A 139 -5.48 -5.32 4.28
CA ILE A 139 -6.42 -5.91 3.33
C ILE A 139 -7.76 -5.18 3.38
N ARG A 140 -8.52 -5.24 2.30
CA ARG A 140 -9.86 -4.64 2.19
C ARG A 140 -10.81 -5.65 1.58
N GLU A 141 -12.12 -5.42 1.70
CA GLU A 141 -13.11 -6.21 0.96
C GLU A 141 -12.76 -6.19 -0.54
N PRO A 142 -12.51 -7.35 -1.17
CA PRO A 142 -11.79 -7.43 -2.46
C PRO A 142 -12.61 -6.89 -3.64
N VAL A 143 -13.94 -7.01 -3.62
CA VAL A 143 -14.80 -6.45 -4.68
C VAL A 143 -14.79 -4.93 -4.61
N GLN A 144 -14.92 -4.38 -3.40
CA GLN A 144 -14.86 -2.94 -3.14
C GLN A 144 -13.48 -2.38 -3.47
N HIS A 145 -12.40 -3.10 -3.16
CA HIS A 145 -11.05 -2.65 -3.47
C HIS A 145 -10.77 -2.63 -4.98
N LEU A 146 -11.16 -3.69 -5.72
CA LEU A 146 -11.09 -3.69 -7.18
C LEU A 146 -11.88 -2.53 -7.78
N TYR A 147 -13.13 -2.34 -7.33
CA TYR A 147 -13.95 -1.21 -7.75
C TYR A 147 -13.25 0.13 -7.48
N SER A 148 -12.72 0.31 -6.27
CA SER A 148 -12.05 1.54 -5.84
C SER A 148 -10.82 1.83 -6.71
N TRP A 149 -10.04 0.80 -7.05
CA TRP A 149 -8.88 0.92 -7.94
C TRP A 149 -9.30 1.36 -9.35
N ILE A 150 -10.25 0.66 -9.95
CA ILE A 150 -10.71 0.96 -11.31
C ILE A 150 -11.37 2.33 -11.36
N ARG A 151 -12.24 2.68 -10.41
CA ARG A 151 -12.86 4.02 -10.36
C ARG A 151 -11.79 5.10 -10.28
N ARG A 152 -10.83 4.98 -9.36
CA ARG A 152 -9.77 5.96 -9.19
C ARG A 152 -8.94 6.11 -10.46
N PHE A 153 -8.33 5.04 -10.95
CA PHE A 153 -7.35 5.13 -12.03
C PHE A 153 -7.99 5.22 -13.41
N VAL A 154 -9.20 4.69 -13.61
CA VAL A 154 -9.87 4.66 -14.91
C VAL A 154 -10.92 5.75 -15.07
N LYS A 155 -11.74 6.01 -14.05
CA LYS A 155 -12.81 7.02 -14.16
C LYS A 155 -12.33 8.42 -13.78
N ILE A 156 -11.51 8.56 -12.75
CA ILE A 156 -11.09 9.86 -12.20
C ILE A 156 -9.74 10.31 -12.78
N GLU A 157 -8.66 9.59 -12.49
CA GLU A 157 -7.29 10.01 -12.84
C GLU A 157 -6.93 9.75 -14.31
N LYS A 158 -7.67 8.86 -14.99
CA LYS A 158 -7.43 8.47 -16.38
C LYS A 158 -5.98 7.99 -16.62
N ASN A 159 -5.44 7.23 -15.68
CA ASN A 159 -4.07 6.77 -15.66
C ASN A 159 -3.91 5.43 -16.39
N VAL A 160 -3.55 5.47 -17.68
CA VAL A 160 -3.32 4.27 -18.50
C VAL A 160 -2.25 3.34 -17.90
N ARG A 161 -1.21 3.89 -17.26
CA ARG A 161 -0.11 3.07 -16.70
C ARG A 161 -0.60 2.13 -15.60
N ALA A 162 -1.62 2.54 -14.85
CA ALA A 162 -2.20 1.75 -13.76
C ALA A 162 -3.05 0.56 -14.23
N VAL A 163 -3.37 0.49 -15.53
CA VAL A 163 -4.19 -0.59 -16.14
C VAL A 163 -3.44 -1.38 -17.21
N ARG A 164 -2.12 -1.20 -17.32
CA ARG A 164 -1.27 -2.10 -18.10
C ARG A 164 -1.20 -3.46 -17.43
N LYS A 165 -0.97 -4.51 -18.23
CA LYS A 165 -0.98 -5.91 -17.80
C LYS A 165 -0.28 -6.18 -16.46
N PRO A 166 0.97 -5.72 -16.20
CA PRO A 166 1.64 -6.03 -14.94
C PRO A 166 0.95 -5.43 -13.70
N MET A 167 0.46 -4.19 -13.82
CA MET A 167 -0.23 -3.51 -12.72
C MET A 167 -1.63 -4.07 -12.49
N LEU A 168 -2.36 -4.34 -13.58
CA LEU A 168 -3.69 -4.95 -13.50
C LEU A 168 -3.60 -6.36 -12.91
N GLU A 169 -2.62 -7.17 -13.33
CA GLU A 169 -2.38 -8.50 -12.78
C GLU A 169 -2.06 -8.44 -11.28
N ALA A 170 -1.17 -7.54 -10.86
CA ALA A 170 -0.84 -7.38 -9.45
C ALA A 170 -2.08 -7.03 -8.60
N ILE A 171 -2.98 -6.18 -9.11
CA ILE A 171 -4.23 -5.87 -8.39
C ILE A 171 -5.16 -7.08 -8.34
N LEU A 172 -5.38 -7.77 -9.46
CA LEU A 172 -6.27 -8.94 -9.48
C LEU A 172 -5.77 -10.04 -8.54
N LYS A 173 -4.46 -10.31 -8.52
CA LYS A 173 -3.82 -11.27 -7.59
C LYS A 173 -3.89 -10.82 -6.13
N SER A 174 -3.77 -9.51 -5.88
CA SER A 174 -3.99 -8.94 -4.56
C SER A 174 -5.40 -9.26 -4.05
N GLU A 175 -6.43 -9.11 -4.89
CA GLU A 175 -7.82 -9.42 -4.51
C GLU A 175 -8.11 -10.91 -4.35
N LEU A 176 -7.32 -11.76 -5.00
CA LEU A 176 -7.35 -13.22 -4.81
C LEU A 176 -6.68 -13.64 -3.49
N GLY A 177 -5.91 -12.74 -2.87
CA GLY A 177 -5.16 -13.02 -1.65
C GLY A 177 -3.86 -13.80 -1.86
N ASP A 178 -3.34 -13.85 -3.10
CA ASP A 178 -2.15 -14.63 -3.48
C ASP A 178 -0.94 -14.38 -2.57
N MET A 179 -0.75 -13.12 -2.17
CA MET A 179 0.36 -12.65 -1.31
C MET A 179 0.21 -13.05 0.17
N LEU A 180 -0.97 -13.50 0.57
CA LEU A 180 -1.30 -13.89 1.94
C LEU A 180 -1.48 -15.40 2.10
N GLU A 181 -1.39 -16.17 1.02
CA GLU A 181 -1.40 -17.62 1.09
C GLU A 181 -0.15 -18.12 1.85
N ILE A 182 -0.36 -18.99 2.84
CA ILE A 182 0.75 -19.56 3.61
C ILE A 182 1.53 -20.50 2.70
N LYS A 183 2.65 -19.98 2.20
CA LYS A 183 3.62 -20.76 1.46
C LYS A 183 4.80 -21.20 2.33
N ASN A 184 5.19 -20.40 3.36
CA ASN A 184 6.24 -20.70 4.36
C ASN A 184 6.38 -19.66 5.53
N ILE A 185 5.35 -18.87 5.89
CA ILE A 185 5.56 -17.63 6.67
C ILE A 185 4.83 -17.59 8.02
N GLU A 186 5.56 -17.39 9.12
CA GLU A 186 5.01 -17.10 10.46
C GLU A 186 4.95 -15.59 10.79
N SER A 187 5.74 -14.74 10.10
CA SER A 187 5.95 -13.31 10.40
C SER A 187 5.13 -12.32 9.55
N THR A 188 4.12 -12.80 8.81
CA THR A 188 3.20 -11.94 8.03
C THR A 188 1.81 -11.99 8.64
N TYR A 189 1.27 -10.82 8.94
CA TYR A 189 -0.08 -10.65 9.46
C TYR A 189 -0.90 -9.72 8.56
N ALA A 190 -2.18 -10.05 8.41
CA ALA A 190 -3.14 -9.17 7.78
C ALA A 190 -3.84 -8.28 8.82
N ILE A 191 -4.31 -7.12 8.37
CA ILE A 191 -5.23 -6.26 9.13
C ILE A 191 -6.33 -5.76 8.20
N CYS A 192 -7.58 -5.93 8.61
CA CYS A 192 -8.72 -5.51 7.80
C CYS A 192 -8.86 -3.99 7.83
N PHE A 193 -8.95 -3.37 6.66
CA PHE A 193 -9.13 -1.93 6.49
C PHE A 193 -10.43 -1.46 7.15
N GLU A 194 -11.49 -2.26 7.05
CA GLU A 194 -12.77 -2.00 7.69
C GLU A 194 -12.66 -1.98 9.22
N ASP A 195 -11.80 -2.83 9.80
CA ASP A 195 -11.53 -2.83 11.25
C ASP A 195 -10.72 -1.59 11.67
N LEU A 196 -9.78 -1.13 10.84
CA LEU A 196 -9.07 0.13 11.06
C LEU A 196 -10.01 1.33 11.07
N LYS A 197 -11.15 1.26 10.36
CA LYS A 197 -12.13 2.35 10.23
C LYS A 197 -13.27 2.31 11.24
N TYR A 198 -13.87 1.13 11.47
CA TYR A 198 -15.04 0.99 12.34
C TYR A 198 -14.67 0.66 13.78
N ARG A 199 -13.50 0.08 14.02
CA ARG A 199 -13.03 -0.39 15.33
C ARG A 199 -11.63 0.12 15.64
N THR A 200 -11.31 1.35 15.24
CA THR A 200 -9.95 1.93 15.25
C THR A 200 -9.22 1.70 16.59
N ALA A 201 -9.84 2.02 17.72
CA ALA A 201 -9.21 1.87 19.02
C ALA A 201 -8.88 0.41 19.37
N ASP A 202 -9.83 -0.49 19.17
CA ASP A 202 -9.65 -1.91 19.48
C ASP A 202 -8.65 -2.57 18.50
N THR A 203 -8.68 -2.16 17.23
CA THR A 203 -7.68 -2.56 16.23
C THR A 203 -6.28 -2.09 16.61
N MET A 204 -6.11 -0.83 17.05
CA MET A 204 -4.82 -0.29 17.47
C MET A 204 -4.30 -0.98 18.74
N LYS A 205 -5.16 -1.29 19.72
CA LYS A 205 -4.78 -2.08 20.90
C LYS A 205 -4.25 -3.46 20.51
N SER A 206 -4.93 -4.14 19.58
CA SER A 206 -4.47 -5.44 19.07
C SER A 206 -3.13 -5.34 18.33
N LEU A 207 -2.94 -4.29 17.53
CA LEU A 207 -1.68 -4.03 16.85
C LEU A 207 -0.53 -3.79 17.84
N CYS A 208 -0.75 -2.95 18.85
CA CYS A 208 0.20 -2.70 19.93
C CYS A 208 0.57 -3.99 20.67
N LYS A 209 -0.42 -4.82 21.01
CA LYS A 209 -0.20 -6.12 21.65
C LYS A 209 0.65 -7.06 20.78
N TRP A 210 0.43 -7.07 19.46
CA TRP A 210 1.22 -7.90 18.54
C TRP A 210 2.67 -7.41 18.39
N LEU A 211 2.87 -6.10 18.34
CA LEU A 211 4.20 -5.47 18.29
C LEU A 211 4.93 -5.45 19.64
N ASP A 212 4.24 -5.80 20.72
CA ASP A 212 4.71 -5.69 22.10
C ASP A 212 5.13 -4.26 22.48
N ILE A 213 4.28 -3.29 22.12
CA ILE A 213 4.44 -1.87 22.46
C ILE A 213 3.25 -1.37 23.29
N PRO A 214 3.44 -0.39 24.19
CA PRO A 214 2.34 0.19 24.94
C PRO A 214 1.36 0.93 24.01
N TYR A 215 0.08 0.72 24.22
CA TYR A 215 -0.97 1.49 23.55
C TYR A 215 -0.98 2.94 24.08
N GLN A 216 -1.18 3.89 23.17
CA GLN A 216 -1.38 5.31 23.48
C GLN A 216 -2.53 5.85 22.64
N ASP A 217 -3.36 6.73 23.22
CA ASP A 217 -4.52 7.31 22.54
C ASP A 217 -4.14 8.11 21.29
N GLN A 218 -2.90 8.62 21.21
CA GLN A 218 -2.35 9.30 20.04
C GLN A 218 -2.34 8.44 18.77
N LEU A 219 -2.40 7.10 18.90
CA LEU A 219 -2.54 6.20 17.75
C LEU A 219 -3.89 6.31 17.04
N LEU A 220 -4.86 7.01 17.64
CA LEU A 220 -6.13 7.33 17.01
C LEU A 220 -6.03 8.57 16.13
N GLU A 221 -4.92 9.30 16.18
CA GLU A 221 -4.72 10.52 15.42
C GLU A 221 -3.88 10.24 14.17
N THR A 222 -4.18 10.96 13.09
CA THR A 222 -3.41 10.84 11.85
C THR A 222 -2.35 11.90 11.87
N THR A 223 -1.18 11.58 12.43
CA THR A 223 -0.14 12.58 12.69
C THR A 223 1.13 12.33 11.91
N ILE A 224 1.83 13.42 11.61
CA ILE A 224 3.23 13.42 11.19
C ILE A 224 3.98 14.36 12.14
N GLN A 225 5.04 13.86 12.76
CA GLN A 225 5.81 14.61 13.78
C GLN A 225 4.94 15.18 14.93
N GLY A 226 3.88 14.47 15.31
CA GLY A 226 2.96 14.90 16.37
C GLY A 226 1.96 15.98 15.95
N LYS A 227 1.93 16.37 14.68
CA LYS A 227 0.95 17.31 14.12
C LYS A 227 -0.10 16.54 13.32
N GLN A 228 -1.37 16.84 13.55
CA GLN A 228 -2.47 16.24 12.81
C GLN A 228 -2.42 16.66 11.33
N VAL A 229 -2.48 15.67 10.43
CA VAL A 229 -2.46 15.87 8.98
C VAL A 229 -3.76 15.38 8.34
N TYR A 230 -4.05 15.93 7.17
CA TYR A 230 -5.25 15.63 6.40
C TYR A 230 -4.89 15.25 4.95
N PHE A 231 -5.73 14.40 4.36
CA PHE A 231 -5.59 13.92 2.99
C PHE A 231 -6.74 14.43 2.13
N PRO A 232 -6.48 14.85 0.89
CA PRO A 232 -7.53 15.28 -0.02
C PRO A 232 -8.35 14.07 -0.49
N ALA A 233 -9.68 14.18 -0.38
CA ALA A 233 -10.64 13.20 -0.86
C ALA A 233 -11.66 13.86 -1.80
N ASN A 234 -11.85 13.27 -2.98
CA ASN A 234 -12.85 13.71 -3.93
C ASN A 234 -14.25 13.26 -3.49
N THR A 235 -15.15 14.21 -3.26
CA THR A 235 -16.56 14.01 -2.92
C THR A 235 -17.46 14.57 -4.02
N ALA A 236 -18.79 14.35 -3.94
CA ALA A 236 -19.73 14.91 -4.91
C ALA A 236 -19.79 16.45 -4.80
N GLU A 237 -19.52 16.98 -3.60
CA GLU A 237 -19.56 18.41 -3.26
C GLU A 237 -18.21 19.13 -3.48
N GLY A 238 -17.17 18.41 -3.92
CA GLY A 238 -15.82 18.94 -4.14
C GLY A 238 -14.73 18.19 -3.37
N ILE A 239 -13.59 18.84 -3.14
CA ILE A 239 -12.48 18.25 -2.37
C ILE A 239 -12.75 18.47 -0.88
N LYS A 240 -12.69 17.39 -0.10
CA LYS A 240 -12.71 17.42 1.38
C LYS A 240 -11.35 16.97 1.91
N TYR A 241 -10.91 17.56 3.01
CA TYR A 241 -9.70 17.14 3.72
C TYR A 241 -10.08 16.23 4.87
N ILE A 242 -9.61 14.97 4.82
CA ILE A 242 -10.03 13.90 5.73
C ILE A 242 -8.84 13.30 6.48
N THR A 243 -9.10 12.72 7.64
CA THR A 243 -8.09 11.98 8.41
C THR A 243 -8.15 10.49 8.09
N GLY A 244 -7.20 9.73 8.63
CA GLY A 244 -7.17 8.27 8.60
C GLY A 244 -8.41 7.61 9.23
N ASN A 245 -9.23 8.33 9.97
CA ASN A 245 -10.46 7.80 10.60
C ASN A 245 -11.72 8.01 9.75
N ASP A 246 -11.63 8.68 8.60
CA ASP A 246 -12.80 8.86 7.74
C ASP A 246 -13.32 7.52 7.21
N THR A 247 -14.64 7.34 7.33
CA THR A 247 -15.34 6.08 7.03
C THR A 247 -16.06 6.08 5.68
N SER A 248 -15.98 7.17 4.89
CA SER A 248 -16.69 7.26 3.61
C SER A 248 -16.34 6.13 2.65
N THR A 249 -15.05 5.76 2.62
CA THR A 249 -14.53 4.71 1.75
C THR A 249 -15.06 3.32 2.08
N VAL A 250 -15.27 3.00 3.36
CA VAL A 250 -15.80 1.68 3.80
C VAL A 250 -17.33 1.61 3.78
N ARG A 251 -18.01 2.76 3.76
CA ARG A 251 -19.49 2.83 3.67
C ARG A 251 -20.02 2.67 2.25
N LEU A 252 -19.16 2.71 1.23
CA LEU A 252 -19.59 2.63 -0.16
C LEU A 252 -20.04 1.20 -0.51
N THR A 253 -21.32 1.06 -0.89
CA THR A 253 -21.95 -0.24 -1.20
C THR A 253 -22.49 -0.36 -2.62
N CYS A 254 -22.39 0.70 -3.44
CA CYS A 254 -22.89 0.70 -4.81
C CYS A 254 -21.72 0.83 -5.80
N PHE A 255 -21.50 -0.20 -6.62
CA PHE A 255 -20.36 -0.28 -7.54
C PHE A 255 -20.74 -0.10 -9.02
N ARG A 256 -22.00 0.26 -9.28
CA ARG A 256 -22.61 0.31 -10.64
C ARG A 256 -21.95 1.26 -11.64
N GLU A 257 -21.11 2.18 -11.18
CA GLU A 257 -20.31 3.05 -12.06
C GLU A 257 -19.28 2.25 -12.89
N VAL A 258 -18.85 1.09 -12.38
CA VAL A 258 -17.74 0.30 -12.93
C VAL A 258 -18.11 -1.17 -13.07
N LEU A 259 -18.85 -1.73 -12.11
CA LEU A 259 -19.22 -3.15 -12.05
C LEU A 259 -20.70 -3.31 -12.39
N SER A 260 -21.05 -4.31 -13.19
CA SER A 260 -22.44 -4.77 -13.26
C SER A 260 -22.81 -5.57 -12.01
N LEU A 261 -24.11 -5.75 -11.74
CA LEU A 261 -24.57 -6.66 -10.67
C LEU A 261 -24.04 -8.09 -10.87
N TRP A 262 -23.88 -8.50 -12.13
CA TRP A 262 -23.33 -9.81 -12.46
C TRP A 262 -21.81 -9.87 -12.24
N ASP A 263 -21.07 -8.78 -12.47
CA ASP A 263 -19.66 -8.69 -12.07
C ASP A 263 -19.52 -8.84 -10.55
N GLU A 264 -20.30 -8.07 -9.78
CA GLU A 264 -20.29 -8.14 -8.31
C GLU A 264 -20.54 -9.57 -7.83
N THR A 265 -21.56 -10.24 -8.38
CA THR A 265 -21.90 -11.62 -8.03
C THR A 265 -20.75 -12.59 -8.32
N ARG A 266 -20.21 -12.53 -9.54
CA ARG A 266 -19.12 -13.42 -9.97
C ARG A 266 -17.83 -13.18 -9.22
N LEU A 267 -17.48 -11.93 -8.95
CA LEU A 267 -16.29 -11.58 -8.16
C LEU A 267 -16.43 -12.06 -6.71
N ASN A 268 -17.63 -11.98 -6.12
CA ASN A 268 -17.88 -12.57 -4.80
C ASN A 268 -17.67 -14.09 -4.77
N ILE A 269 -18.01 -14.80 -5.85
CA ILE A 269 -17.74 -16.24 -5.98
C ILE A 269 -16.23 -16.50 -6.13
N ILE A 270 -15.55 -15.76 -7.02
CA ILE A 270 -14.10 -15.89 -7.27
C ILE A 270 -13.29 -15.63 -5.99
N TYR A 271 -13.60 -14.54 -5.28
CA TYR A 271 -12.89 -14.13 -4.06
C TYR A 271 -13.39 -14.85 -2.81
N GLY A 272 -14.30 -15.82 -2.94
CA GLY A 272 -15.03 -16.43 -1.84
C GLY A 272 -14.14 -17.04 -0.75
N GLU A 273 -13.07 -17.76 -1.12
CA GLU A 273 -12.15 -18.37 -0.13
C GLU A 273 -11.35 -17.32 0.64
N PHE A 274 -10.81 -16.31 -0.05
CA PHE A 274 -10.14 -15.17 0.61
C PHE A 274 -11.11 -14.43 1.54
N LYS A 275 -12.36 -14.19 1.09
CA LYS A 275 -13.39 -13.55 1.91
C LYS A 275 -13.70 -14.35 3.17
N LYS A 276 -13.90 -15.67 3.03
CA LYS A 276 -14.13 -16.58 4.16
C LYS A 276 -12.96 -16.55 5.15
N ALA A 277 -11.72 -16.63 4.66
CA ALA A 277 -10.52 -16.67 5.50
C ALA A 277 -10.38 -15.45 6.43
N TYR A 278 -10.80 -14.27 5.95
CA TYR A 278 -10.69 -13.03 6.72
C TYR A 278 -11.99 -12.57 7.38
N GLY A 279 -13.08 -13.33 7.21
CA GLY A 279 -14.38 -13.07 7.84
C GLY A 279 -15.19 -11.97 7.16
N TYR A 280 -14.97 -11.73 5.86
CA TYR A 280 -15.80 -10.83 5.08
C TYR A 280 -17.15 -11.48 4.79
N VAL A 281 -18.23 -10.72 4.99
CA VAL A 281 -19.59 -11.18 4.69
C VAL A 281 -19.73 -11.40 3.18
N THR A 282 -20.25 -12.56 2.80
CA THR A 282 -20.60 -12.90 1.42
C THR A 282 -22.02 -13.45 1.36
N SER A 283 -22.78 -13.00 0.37
CA SER A 283 -24.10 -13.56 0.03
C SER A 283 -24.01 -14.68 -1.01
N CYS A 284 -22.82 -14.91 -1.57
CA CYS A 284 -22.57 -15.89 -2.60
C CYS A 284 -21.72 -17.04 -2.04
N PRO A 285 -22.01 -18.29 -2.43
CA PRO A 285 -21.09 -19.40 -2.19
C PRO A 285 -19.77 -19.15 -2.92
N SER A 286 -18.69 -19.75 -2.40
CA SER A 286 -17.37 -19.66 -3.02
C SER A 286 -17.24 -20.59 -4.23
N TYR A 287 -16.26 -20.34 -5.10
CA TYR A 287 -15.98 -21.18 -6.26
C TYR A 287 -15.80 -22.68 -5.94
N ASN A 288 -15.31 -23.02 -4.75
CA ASN A 288 -15.13 -24.40 -4.30
C ASN A 288 -16.45 -25.17 -4.08
N GLU A 289 -17.59 -24.47 -4.07
CA GLU A 289 -18.92 -25.06 -3.90
C GLU A 289 -19.59 -25.40 -5.25
N PHE A 290 -18.87 -25.23 -6.36
CA PHE A 290 -19.37 -25.47 -7.71
C PHE A 290 -18.49 -26.49 -8.47
N GLU A 291 -19.11 -27.38 -9.23
CA GLU A 291 -18.41 -28.35 -10.09
C GLU A 291 -17.84 -27.70 -11.37
N GLU A 292 -18.64 -26.88 -12.06
CA GLU A 292 -18.27 -26.24 -13.34
C GLU A 292 -18.28 -24.70 -13.27
N VAL A 293 -17.64 -24.15 -12.23
CA VAL A 293 -17.63 -22.70 -11.96
C VAL A 293 -17.21 -21.85 -13.17
N ASP A 294 -16.22 -22.32 -13.93
CA ASP A 294 -15.68 -21.62 -15.09
C ASP A 294 -16.73 -21.33 -16.18
N ARG A 295 -17.65 -22.29 -16.41
CA ARG A 295 -18.68 -22.17 -17.45
C ARG A 295 -19.75 -21.15 -17.08
N ILE A 296 -19.94 -20.90 -15.79
CA ILE A 296 -20.90 -19.94 -15.26
C ILE A 296 -20.27 -18.55 -15.22
N ILE A 297 -19.08 -18.44 -14.62
CA ILE A 297 -18.43 -17.16 -14.35
C ILE A 297 -17.93 -16.50 -15.64
N PHE A 298 -17.28 -17.25 -16.54
CA PHE A 298 -16.54 -16.65 -17.65
C PHE A 298 -17.32 -16.56 -18.96
N LYS A 299 -18.61 -16.90 -18.96
CA LYS A 299 -19.48 -16.83 -20.14
C LYS A 299 -19.63 -15.41 -20.66
N GLU A 300 -19.84 -14.45 -19.76
CA GLU A 300 -20.02 -13.04 -20.10
C GLU A 300 -18.74 -12.26 -19.86
N ARG A 301 -18.57 -11.13 -20.58
CA ARG A 301 -17.46 -10.20 -20.30
C ARG A 301 -17.68 -9.52 -18.96
N PHE A 302 -16.61 -9.03 -18.34
CA PHE A 302 -16.71 -8.15 -17.17
C PHE A 302 -16.87 -6.69 -17.60
N SER A 303 -17.84 -5.96 -17.04
CA SER A 303 -18.12 -4.56 -17.44
C SER A 303 -16.97 -3.60 -17.10
N PHE A 304 -16.17 -3.90 -16.06
CA PHE A 304 -14.99 -3.09 -15.77
C PHE A 304 -13.89 -3.24 -16.84
N CYS A 305 -13.84 -4.36 -17.58
CA CYS A 305 -12.90 -4.53 -18.68
C CYS A 305 -13.20 -3.54 -19.80
N ASP A 306 -14.48 -3.29 -20.09
CA ASP A 306 -14.89 -2.30 -21.09
C ASP A 306 -14.44 -0.89 -20.67
N CYS A 307 -14.57 -0.54 -19.39
CA CYS A 307 -14.08 0.74 -18.86
C CYS A 307 -12.56 0.92 -19.08
N ILE A 308 -11.78 -0.14 -18.85
CA ILE A 308 -10.33 -0.13 -19.05
C ILE A 308 -9.99 0.01 -20.54
N GLU A 309 -10.61 -0.81 -21.39
CA GLU A 309 -10.38 -0.77 -22.84
C GLU A 309 -10.73 0.58 -23.43
N GLU A 310 -11.84 1.20 -23.00
CA GLU A 310 -12.23 2.54 -23.45
C GLU A 310 -11.19 3.60 -23.10
N LEU A 311 -10.58 3.52 -21.91
CA LEU A 311 -9.50 4.43 -21.52
C LEU A 311 -8.28 4.23 -22.43
N ILE A 312 -7.83 2.97 -22.62
CA ILE A 312 -6.67 2.66 -23.44
C ILE A 312 -6.92 3.10 -24.89
N LYS A 313 -8.08 2.77 -25.47
CA LYS A 313 -8.48 3.21 -26.83
C LYS A 313 -8.40 4.72 -27.01
N LYS A 314 -8.76 5.50 -25.98
CA LYS A 314 -8.78 6.97 -26.03
C LYS A 314 -7.41 7.61 -25.86
N GLN A 315 -6.51 7.01 -25.09
CA GLN A 315 -5.26 7.66 -24.67
C GLN A 315 -3.97 6.99 -25.18
N SER A 316 -4.00 5.69 -25.42
CA SER A 316 -2.84 4.90 -25.85
C SER A 316 -3.30 3.70 -26.70
N PRO A 317 -3.97 3.94 -27.86
CA PRO A 317 -4.54 2.88 -28.67
C PRO A 317 -3.52 1.83 -29.14
N GLU A 318 -2.25 2.21 -29.26
CA GLU A 318 -1.13 1.32 -29.54
C GLU A 318 -0.84 0.29 -28.43
N GLU A 319 -1.29 0.56 -27.21
CA GLU A 319 -1.16 -0.34 -26.05
C GLU A 319 -2.42 -1.18 -25.80
N LEU A 320 -3.41 -1.11 -26.69
CA LEU A 320 -4.67 -1.84 -26.53
C LEU A 320 -4.45 -3.35 -26.55
N TYR A 321 -5.12 -4.04 -25.63
CA TYR A 321 -5.19 -5.48 -25.55
C TYR A 321 -6.60 -5.93 -25.17
N ASP A 322 -6.93 -7.20 -25.40
CA ASP A 322 -8.20 -7.77 -24.92
C ASP A 322 -8.14 -7.92 -23.40
N VAL A 323 -8.74 -6.97 -22.68
CA VAL A 323 -8.65 -6.88 -21.22
C VAL A 323 -9.46 -8.00 -20.59
N ASP A 324 -10.63 -8.33 -21.14
CA ASP A 324 -11.48 -9.42 -20.63
C ASP A 324 -10.78 -10.78 -20.77
N MET A 325 -10.18 -11.07 -21.93
CA MET A 325 -9.42 -12.30 -22.10
C MET A 325 -8.23 -12.39 -21.14
N PHE A 326 -7.54 -11.28 -20.89
CA PHE A 326 -6.44 -11.22 -19.93
C PHE A 326 -6.91 -11.50 -18.49
N VAL A 327 -7.95 -10.79 -18.04
CA VAL A 327 -8.57 -10.97 -16.71
C VAL A 327 -9.07 -12.39 -16.51
N LYS A 328 -9.79 -12.94 -17.49
CA LYS A 328 -10.30 -14.31 -17.44
C LYS A 328 -9.19 -15.34 -17.38
N THR A 329 -8.07 -15.13 -18.07
CA THR A 329 -6.91 -16.02 -17.99
C THR A 329 -6.38 -16.09 -16.56
N ILE A 330 -6.18 -14.94 -15.90
CA ILE A 330 -5.69 -14.88 -14.52
C ILE A 330 -6.64 -15.63 -13.58
N TYR A 331 -7.94 -15.34 -13.63
CA TYR A 331 -8.90 -15.99 -12.76
C TYR A 331 -9.01 -17.50 -13.03
N LYS A 332 -9.02 -17.94 -14.30
CA LYS A 332 -9.04 -19.36 -14.65
C LYS A 332 -7.81 -20.09 -14.15
N GLU A 333 -6.64 -19.49 -14.29
CA GLU A 333 -5.39 -20.05 -13.76
C GLU A 333 -5.46 -20.20 -12.24
N TYR A 334 -5.93 -19.17 -11.54
CA TYR A 334 -6.13 -19.23 -10.10
C TYR A 334 -7.12 -20.34 -9.69
N LEU A 335 -8.30 -20.40 -10.31
CA LEU A 335 -9.31 -21.40 -10.00
C LEU A 335 -8.80 -22.82 -10.28
N LYS A 336 -8.13 -23.04 -11.41
CA LYS A 336 -7.51 -24.33 -11.74
C LYS A 336 -6.46 -24.76 -10.70
N LEU A 337 -5.74 -23.81 -10.12
CA LEU A 337 -4.71 -24.09 -9.12
C LEU A 337 -5.29 -24.36 -7.73
N HIS A 338 -6.46 -23.81 -7.39
CA HIS A 338 -7.01 -23.86 -6.02
C HIS A 338 -8.29 -24.67 -5.86
N GLN A 339 -9.01 -24.98 -6.93
CA GLN A 339 -10.27 -25.72 -6.85
C GLN A 339 -10.05 -27.10 -6.21
N GLY A 340 -10.86 -27.40 -5.19
CA GLY A 340 -10.76 -28.63 -4.41
C GLY A 340 -9.55 -28.70 -3.47
N ARG A 341 -8.79 -27.61 -3.32
CA ARG A 341 -7.70 -27.49 -2.35
C ARG A 341 -8.15 -26.63 -1.18
N ASN A 342 -7.61 -26.94 0.00
CA ASN A 342 -7.79 -26.10 1.18
C ASN A 342 -6.65 -25.06 1.21
N THR A 343 -6.94 -23.83 0.78
CA THR A 343 -5.98 -22.73 0.81
C THR A 343 -5.89 -22.16 2.22
N CYS A 344 -4.69 -22.16 2.79
CA CYS A 344 -4.42 -21.54 4.09
C CYS A 344 -3.91 -20.11 3.88
N TYR A 345 -4.40 -19.16 4.67
CA TYR A 345 -3.98 -17.76 4.63
C TYR A 345 -3.33 -17.33 5.95
N CYS A 346 -2.46 -16.31 5.89
CA CYS A 346 -1.83 -15.70 7.05
C CYS A 346 -2.87 -15.26 8.10
N LYS A 347 -2.42 -15.19 9.36
CA LYS A 347 -3.27 -14.74 10.46
C LYS A 347 -3.66 -13.27 10.29
N ALA A 348 -4.84 -12.92 10.76
CA ALA A 348 -5.27 -11.53 10.86
C ALA A 348 -5.22 -11.02 12.30
N ILE A 349 -4.75 -9.78 12.47
CA ILE A 349 -4.92 -9.04 13.71
C ILE A 349 -6.40 -8.65 13.80
N LYS A 350 -7.09 -9.15 14.82
CA LYS A 350 -8.51 -8.86 15.07
C LYS A 350 -8.67 -7.88 16.24
N PRO A 351 -9.65 -6.97 16.20
CA PRO A 351 -9.89 -6.02 17.28
C PRO A 351 -10.28 -6.73 18.58
N ILE A 352 -9.77 -6.27 19.73
CA ILE A 352 -10.03 -6.83 21.07
C ILE A 352 -10.88 -5.94 21.96
#